data_AF-A0A7Y7M2Q1-F1
#
_entry.id   AF-A0A7Y7M2Q1-F1
#
_cell.length_a   1.000
_cell.length_b   1.000
_cell.length_c   1.000
_cell.angle_alpha   90.00
_cell.angle_beta   90.00
_cell.angle_gamma   90.00
#
_symmetry.space_group_name_H-M   'P 1'
#
loop_
_entity.id
_entity.type
_entity.pdbx_description
1 polymer ?
#
loop_
_entity_poly.entity_id
_entity_poly.type
_entity_poly.pdbx_seq_one_letter_code
_entity_poly.pdbx_strand_id
1 'polypeptide(L)'
;MGVLHVGAATAAGWVDDDSAISLRGFLVDHRHEGHGYGTKAALAAVGLARDIAAELGLPANGVVLGVNERNGAGRAAYLKSGFVDRGRYLGGRSGPQHIMFRPFPPAADCVWVPCRQLDLAITVVYSRSRQLGPGSRMHEP
;
A
#
# COMPACT_ATOMS: atom_id res chain seq x y z
N MET A 1 2.06 13.24 0.00
CA MET A 1 2.58 12.32 -1.05
C MET A 1 2.62 10.91 -0.50
N GLY A 2 2.11 9.92 -1.25
CA GLY A 2 2.23 8.50 -0.94
C GLY A 2 2.53 7.66 -2.17
N VAL A 3 3.10 6.46 -1.98
CA VAL A 3 3.61 5.63 -3.08
C VAL A 3 3.10 4.19 -3.01
N LEU A 4 2.52 3.70 -4.10
CA LEU A 4 2.18 2.29 -4.33
C LEU A 4 3.31 1.60 -5.10
N HIS A 5 3.72 0.42 -4.62
CA HIS A 5 4.72 -0.44 -5.23
C HIS A 5 4.10 -1.78 -5.62
N VAL A 6 4.26 -2.14 -6.89
CA VAL A 6 3.92 -3.48 -7.41
C VAL A 6 5.17 -4.35 -7.44
N GLY A 7 5.05 -5.63 -7.10
CA GLY A 7 6.15 -6.59 -7.11
C GLY A 7 7.17 -6.34 -5.99
N ALA A 8 6.70 -5.88 -4.82
CA ALA A 8 7.57 -5.54 -3.68
C ALA A 8 6.83 -5.70 -2.34
N ALA A 9 5.84 -6.58 -2.27
CA ALA A 9 5.09 -6.84 -1.04
C ALA A 9 5.96 -7.50 0.04
N THR A 10 6.97 -8.29 -0.32
CA THR A 10 7.92 -8.88 0.66
C THR A 10 8.73 -7.81 1.40
N ALA A 11 8.96 -6.64 0.79
CA ALA A 11 9.63 -5.51 1.45
C ALA A 11 8.81 -4.91 2.62
N ALA A 12 7.51 -5.22 2.69
CA ALA A 12 6.63 -4.90 3.82
C ALA A 12 6.45 -6.08 4.79
N GLY A 13 7.18 -7.18 4.60
CA GLY A 13 7.05 -8.41 5.40
C GLY A 13 5.94 -9.36 4.92
N TRP A 14 5.40 -9.17 3.72
CA TRP A 14 4.42 -10.09 3.14
C TRP A 14 5.04 -11.39 2.65
N VAL A 15 4.19 -12.41 2.43
CA VAL A 15 4.61 -13.78 2.09
C VAL A 15 5.23 -13.91 0.68
N ASP A 16 4.79 -13.08 -0.26
CA ASP A 16 5.29 -13.03 -1.64
C ASP A 16 5.16 -11.61 -2.22
N ASP A 17 5.73 -11.35 -3.39
CA ASP A 17 5.82 -10.00 -3.97
C ASP A 17 4.61 -9.55 -4.78
N ASP A 18 3.77 -10.50 -5.24
CA ASP A 18 2.82 -10.29 -6.33
C ASP A 18 1.36 -10.45 -5.91
N SER A 19 1.09 -11.19 -4.82
CA SER A 19 -0.26 -11.40 -4.29
C SER A 19 -0.86 -10.15 -3.63
N ALA A 20 -0.06 -9.13 -3.37
CA ALA A 20 -0.51 -7.85 -2.83
C ALA A 20 0.28 -6.67 -3.41
N ILE A 21 -0.36 -5.50 -3.47
CA ILE A 21 0.32 -4.25 -3.79
C ILE A 21 0.79 -3.60 -2.48
N SER A 22 2.07 -3.21 -2.43
CA SER A 22 2.67 -2.60 -1.24
C SER A 22 2.40 -1.09 -1.22
N LEU A 23 1.79 -0.60 -0.15
CA LEU A 23 1.64 0.84 0.12
C LEU A 23 2.77 1.28 1.06
N ARG A 24 3.74 2.06 0.56
CA ARG A 24 4.87 2.56 1.36
C ARG A 24 4.55 3.79 2.22
N GLY A 25 3.27 4.15 2.29
CA GLY A 25 2.74 5.21 3.14
C GLY A 25 2.38 6.47 2.36
N PHE A 26 1.60 7.33 3.00
CA PHE A 26 1.27 8.67 2.52
C PHE A 26 1.46 9.66 3.68
N LEU A 27 1.99 10.84 3.36
CA LEU A 27 2.11 11.93 4.31
C LEU A 27 0.79 12.69 4.38
N VAL A 28 0.23 12.81 5.59
CA VAL A 28 -0.83 13.77 5.94
C VAL A 28 -0.16 14.89 6.71
N ASP A 29 -0.43 16.15 6.35
CA ASP A 29 0.09 17.30 7.09
C ASP A 29 -0.39 17.23 8.55
N HIS A 30 0.53 17.40 9.51
CA HIS A 30 0.25 17.36 10.94
C HIS A 30 -0.84 18.35 11.35
N ARG A 31 -0.98 19.49 10.64
CA ARG A 31 -2.04 20.49 10.84
C ARG A 31 -3.45 19.95 10.56
N HIS A 32 -3.56 18.81 9.89
CA HIS A 32 -4.81 18.17 9.52
C HIS A 32 -4.96 16.77 10.14
N GLU A 33 -4.08 16.36 11.04
CA GLU A 33 -4.27 15.13 11.82
C GLU A 33 -5.54 15.22 12.69
N GLY A 34 -6.12 14.07 13.05
CA GLY A 34 -7.37 14.01 13.82
C GLY A 34 -8.67 14.17 13.00
N HIS A 35 -8.60 14.56 11.73
CA HIS A 35 -9.78 14.80 10.87
C HIS A 35 -10.15 13.60 9.97
N GLY A 36 -9.54 12.43 10.18
CA GLY A 36 -9.85 11.21 9.43
C GLY A 36 -9.25 11.15 8.00
N TYR A 37 -8.38 12.10 7.62
CA TYR A 37 -7.72 12.08 6.31
C TYR A 37 -6.88 10.82 6.08
N GLY A 38 -6.25 10.28 7.13
CA GLY A 38 -5.49 9.02 7.00
C GLY A 38 -6.36 7.83 6.60
N THR A 39 -7.57 7.73 7.14
CA THR A 39 -8.54 6.70 6.74
C THR A 39 -9.01 6.92 5.31
N LYS A 40 -9.36 8.16 4.92
CA LYS A 40 -9.77 8.48 3.54
C LYS A 40 -8.65 8.18 2.53
N ALA A 41 -7.42 8.53 2.85
CA ALA A 41 -6.25 8.22 2.05
C ALA A 41 -6.02 6.72 1.86
N ALA A 42 -6.12 5.95 2.95
CA ALA A 42 -5.97 4.50 2.90
C ALA A 42 -7.07 3.86 2.03
N LEU A 43 -8.32 4.33 2.13
CA LEU A 43 -9.42 3.89 1.26
C LEU A 43 -9.15 4.22 -0.21
N ALA A 44 -8.73 5.46 -0.51
CA ALA A 44 -8.41 5.89 -1.87
C ALA A 44 -7.24 5.09 -2.47
N ALA A 45 -6.20 4.82 -1.67
CA ALA A 45 -5.06 4.01 -2.09
C ALA A 45 -5.47 2.56 -2.42
N VAL A 46 -6.42 1.97 -1.69
CA VAL A 46 -6.95 0.63 -1.98
C VAL A 46 -7.73 0.62 -3.30
N GLY A 47 -8.55 1.66 -3.56
CA GLY A 47 -9.25 1.80 -4.84
C GLY A 47 -8.28 1.91 -6.01
N LEU A 48 -7.30 2.80 -5.91
CA LEU A 48 -6.27 2.97 -6.93
C LEU A 48 -5.45 1.69 -7.16
N ALA A 49 -5.07 0.99 -6.09
CA ALA A 49 -4.33 -0.27 -6.20
C ALA A 49 -5.15 -1.35 -6.93
N ARG A 50 -6.45 -1.45 -6.65
CA ARG A 50 -7.34 -2.38 -7.36
C ARG A 50 -7.41 -2.04 -8.85
N ASP A 51 -7.58 -0.77 -9.18
CA ASP A 51 -7.70 -0.34 -10.57
C ASP A 51 -6.40 -0.60 -11.34
N ILE A 52 -5.24 -0.34 -10.72
CA ILE A 52 -3.91 -0.70 -11.29
C ILE A 52 -3.76 -2.22 -11.46
N ALA A 53 -4.20 -3.01 -10.48
CA ALA A 53 -4.11 -4.47 -10.57
C ALA A 53 -4.96 -5.02 -11.72
N ALA A 54 -6.17 -4.48 -11.91
CA ALA A 54 -7.05 -4.84 -13.01
C ALA A 54 -6.47 -4.42 -14.37
N GLU A 55 -5.98 -3.18 -14.49
CA GLU A 55 -5.40 -2.65 -15.73
C GLU A 55 -4.16 -3.43 -16.17
N LEU A 56 -3.32 -3.84 -15.22
CA LEU A 56 -2.06 -4.54 -15.49
C LEU A 56 -2.18 -6.07 -15.45
N GLY A 57 -3.36 -6.63 -15.17
CA GLY A 57 -3.57 -8.08 -15.06
C GLY A 57 -2.76 -8.73 -13.94
N LEU A 58 -2.55 -8.02 -12.83
CA LEU A 58 -1.75 -8.53 -11.71
C LEU A 58 -2.55 -9.55 -10.88
N PRO A 59 -1.89 -10.58 -10.31
CA PRO A 59 -2.54 -11.56 -9.43
C PRO A 59 -2.85 -10.99 -8.03
N ALA A 60 -2.61 -9.69 -7.81
CA ALA A 60 -2.81 -9.05 -6.53
C ALA A 60 -4.29 -9.11 -6.10
N ASN A 61 -4.53 -9.43 -4.83
CA ASN A 61 -5.87 -9.53 -4.26
C ASN A 61 -6.13 -8.48 -3.17
N GLY A 62 -5.18 -7.58 -2.93
CA GLY A 62 -5.27 -6.58 -1.86
C GLY A 62 -4.07 -5.67 -1.76
N VAL A 63 -4.09 -4.85 -0.71
CA VAL A 63 -3.00 -3.94 -0.34
C VAL A 63 -2.36 -4.41 0.95
N VAL A 64 -1.04 -4.41 0.98
CA VAL A 64 -0.22 -4.65 2.18
C VAL A 64 0.59 -3.41 2.53
N LEU A 65 0.79 -3.16 3.82
CA LEU A 65 1.69 -2.13 4.30
C LEU A 65 2.34 -2.50 5.63
N GLY A 66 3.51 -1.94 5.89
CA GLY A 66 4.13 -1.94 7.20
C GLY A 66 3.84 -0.63 7.94
N VAL A 67 3.40 -0.71 9.20
CA VAL A 67 3.28 0.46 10.09
C VAL A 67 4.15 0.26 11.32
N ASN A 68 5.02 1.22 11.63
CA ASN A 68 5.87 1.15 12.82
C ASN A 68 5.02 0.98 14.10
N GLU A 69 5.43 0.11 15.02
CA GLU A 69 4.69 -0.12 16.28
C GLU A 69 4.49 1.16 17.11
N ARG A 70 5.41 2.12 17.00
CA ARG A 70 5.34 3.43 17.66
C ARG A 70 4.31 4.36 17.03
N ASN A 71 3.87 4.10 15.79
CA ASN A 71 2.89 4.91 15.08
C ASN A 71 1.46 4.42 15.38
N GLY A 72 1.00 4.70 16.61
CA GLY A 72 -0.35 4.35 17.06
C GLY A 72 -1.46 5.02 16.24
N ALA A 73 -1.26 6.26 15.80
CA ALA A 73 -2.23 7.01 15.00
C ALA A 73 -2.43 6.38 13.61
N GLY A 74 -1.32 6.03 12.93
CA GLY A 74 -1.35 5.33 11.65
C GLY A 74 -2.01 3.96 11.78
N ARG A 75 -1.62 3.18 12.80
CA ARG A 75 -2.25 1.88 13.09
C ARG A 75 -3.77 2.00 13.25
N ALA A 76 -4.24 2.96 14.04
CA ALA A 76 -5.66 3.21 14.24
C ALA A 76 -6.37 3.63 12.94
N ALA A 77 -5.74 4.46 12.10
CA ALA A 77 -6.30 4.87 10.82
C ALA A 77 -6.45 3.68 9.85
N TYR A 78 -5.45 2.79 9.78
CA TYR A 78 -5.50 1.60 8.95
C TYR A 78 -6.57 0.61 9.40
N LEU A 79 -6.65 0.34 10.71
CA LEU A 79 -7.71 -0.50 11.29
C LEU A 79 -9.10 0.05 10.96
N LYS A 80 -9.32 1.37 11.12
CA LYS A 80 -10.58 2.04 10.75
C LYS A 80 -10.90 1.95 9.26
N SER A 81 -9.90 1.87 8.39
CA SER A 81 -10.09 1.68 6.94
C SER A 81 -10.26 0.22 6.52
N GLY A 82 -10.36 -0.71 7.48
CA GLY A 82 -10.59 -2.14 7.21
C GLY A 82 -9.34 -2.96 6.95
N PHE A 83 -8.15 -2.46 7.28
CA PHE A 83 -6.95 -3.30 7.31
C PHE A 83 -6.95 -4.19 8.53
N VAL A 84 -6.41 -5.39 8.37
CA VAL A 84 -6.25 -6.40 9.42
C VAL A 84 -4.77 -6.57 9.72
N ASP A 85 -4.44 -6.61 11.00
CA ASP A 85 -3.10 -6.91 11.49
C ASP A 85 -2.78 -8.39 11.25
N ARG A 86 -1.73 -8.66 10.47
CA ARG A 86 -1.28 -10.00 10.07
C ARG A 86 -0.01 -10.43 10.79
N GLY A 87 0.46 -9.65 11.76
CA GLY A 87 1.63 -9.97 12.56
C GLY A 87 2.68 -8.88 12.51
N ARG A 88 3.89 -9.25 12.96
CA ARG A 88 4.99 -8.32 13.16
C ARG A 88 6.15 -8.63 12.24
N TYR A 89 6.76 -7.58 11.73
CA TYR A 89 8.01 -7.64 10.98
C TYR A 89 9.11 -6.93 11.78
N LEU A 90 10.18 -7.66 12.10
CA LEU A 90 11.29 -7.16 12.91
C LEU A 90 12.53 -6.78 12.05
N GLY A 91 12.55 -7.16 10.77
CA GLY A 91 13.74 -7.09 9.90
C GLY A 91 13.99 -5.75 9.20
N GLY A 92 13.22 -4.70 9.51
CA GLY A 92 13.30 -3.41 8.82
C GLY A 92 14.23 -2.39 9.48
N ARG A 93 14.85 -1.52 8.67
CA ARG A 93 15.62 -0.35 9.15
C ARG A 93 14.82 0.62 10.03
N SER A 94 13.48 0.52 9.98
CA SER A 94 12.56 1.33 10.78
C SER A 94 12.28 0.76 12.17
N GLY A 95 12.87 -0.38 12.54
CA GLY A 95 12.51 -1.11 13.76
C GLY A 95 11.22 -1.93 13.60
N PRO A 96 10.63 -2.42 14.71
CA PRO A 96 9.44 -3.27 14.67
C PRO A 96 8.24 -2.62 13.97
N GLN A 97 7.59 -3.38 13.09
CA GLN A 97 6.41 -2.94 12.34
C GLN A 97 5.29 -3.97 12.44
N HIS A 98 4.05 -3.50 12.43
CA HIS A 98 2.89 -4.34 12.12
C HIS A 98 2.72 -4.45 10.62
N ILE A 99 2.48 -5.67 10.15
CA ILE A 99 2.09 -5.97 8.78
C ILE A 99 0.57 -5.87 8.71
N MET A 100 0.06 -4.95 7.91
CA MET A 100 -1.36 -4.69 7.77
C MET A 100 -1.80 -5.06 6.36
N PHE A 101 -2.87 -5.84 6.23
CA PHE A 101 -3.41 -6.28 4.94
C PHE A 101 -4.89 -5.96 4.82
N ARG A 102 -5.31 -5.54 3.63
CA ARG A 102 -6.72 -5.39 3.26
C ARG A 102 -6.97 -5.99 1.88
N PRO A 103 -7.92 -6.93 1.72
CA PRO A 103 -8.30 -7.43 0.40
C PRO A 103 -8.98 -6.32 -0.41
N PHE A 104 -8.92 -6.41 -1.74
CA PHE A 104 -9.69 -5.53 -2.60
C PHE A 104 -11.18 -5.73 -2.34
N PRO A 105 -11.98 -4.65 -2.30
CA PRO A 105 -13.42 -4.79 -2.25
C PRO A 105 -13.91 -5.50 -3.51
N PRO A 106 -14.94 -6.37 -3.40
CA PRO A 106 -15.55 -6.97 -4.58
C PRO A 106 -16.04 -5.87 -5.53
N ALA A 107 -16.05 -6.15 -6.84
CA ALA A 107 -16.35 -5.15 -7.86
C ALA A 107 -17.72 -4.45 -7.69
N ALA A 108 -18.66 -5.08 -6.96
CA ALA A 108 -19.99 -4.55 -6.68
C ALA A 108 -20.02 -3.42 -5.63
N ASP A 109 -18.99 -3.27 -4.81
CA ASP A 109 -18.92 -2.23 -3.76
C ASP A 109 -18.21 -0.94 -4.24
N CYS A 110 -18.22 -0.72 -5.56
CA CYS A 110 -17.55 0.41 -6.18
C CYS A 110 -18.29 1.72 -5.88
N VAL A 111 -18.01 2.33 -4.73
CA VAL A 111 -18.28 3.76 -4.55
C VAL A 111 -17.21 4.50 -5.36
N TRP A 112 -17.58 4.88 -6.58
CA TRP A 112 -16.85 5.87 -7.35
C TRP A 112 -16.79 7.15 -6.51
N VAL A 113 -15.62 7.49 -5.95
CA VAL A 113 -15.40 8.81 -5.39
C VAL A 113 -14.93 9.66 -6.57
N PRO A 114 -15.79 10.50 -7.18
CA PRO A 114 -15.33 11.39 -8.23
C PRO A 114 -14.18 12.23 -7.66
N CYS A 115 -13.04 12.20 -8.35
CA CYS A 115 -11.84 12.95 -8.02
C CYS A 115 -12.03 14.47 -8.29
N ARG A 116 -13.13 15.04 -7.77
CA ARG A 116 -13.37 16.47 -7.71
C ARG A 116 -13.69 16.79 -6.26
N GLN A 117 -12.82 17.59 -5.64
CA GLN A 117 -12.97 18.17 -4.31
C GLN A 117 -12.40 17.37 -3.13
N LEU A 118 -11.20 16.79 -3.32
CA LEU A 118 -10.23 16.75 -2.23
C LEU A 118 -9.37 18.00 -2.38
N ASP A 119 -9.69 19.07 -1.65
CA ASP A 119 -8.73 20.14 -1.40
C ASP A 119 -7.41 19.49 -0.93
N LEU A 120 -6.36 19.75 -1.70
CA LEU A 120 -5.12 18.97 -1.76
C LEU A 120 -4.49 18.72 -0.39
N ALA A 121 -4.23 17.45 -0.10
CA ALA A 121 -3.11 17.07 0.77
C ALA A 121 -2.47 15.70 0.40
N ILE A 122 -3.15 14.87 -0.41
CA ILE A 122 -2.79 13.45 -0.56
C ILE A 122 -2.72 13.06 -2.03
N THR A 123 -1.54 13.21 -2.62
CA THR A 123 -1.20 12.63 -3.93
C THR A 123 -0.66 11.21 -3.72
N VAL A 124 -1.28 10.20 -4.35
CA VAL A 124 -0.76 8.83 -4.41
C VAL A 124 -0.17 8.58 -5.79
N VAL A 125 1.10 8.19 -5.87
CA VAL A 125 1.79 7.85 -7.11
C VAL A 125 2.11 6.35 -7.13
N TYR A 126 2.15 5.76 -8.32
CA TYR A 126 2.52 4.37 -8.51
C TYR A 126 3.94 4.25 -9.07
N SER A 127 4.72 3.30 -8.55
CA SER A 127 6.06 2.96 -9.05
C SER A 127 6.14 1.46 -9.32
N ARG A 128 6.49 1.10 -10.56
CA ARG A 128 6.76 -0.30 -10.95
C ARG A 128 8.20 -0.65 -10.58
N SER A 129 8.39 -1.65 -9.71
CA SER A 129 9.72 -2.25 -9.53
C SER A 129 10.05 -3.05 -10.79
N ARG A 130 11.10 -2.68 -11.52
CA ARG A 130 11.65 -3.55 -12.56
C ARG A 130 12.32 -4.73 -11.86
N GLN A 131 11.65 -5.88 -11.78
CA GLN A 131 12.35 -7.13 -11.53
C GLN A 131 13.34 -7.34 -12.69
N LEU A 132 14.63 -7.17 -12.40
CA LEU A 132 15.69 -7.72 -13.25
C LEU A 132 15.56 -9.24 -13.15
N GLY A 133 15.12 -9.88 -14.24
CA GLY A 133 15.07 -11.33 -14.33
C GLY A 133 16.46 -11.95 -14.15
N PRO A 134 16.58 -13.14 -13.54
CA PRO A 134 17.84 -13.84 -13.47
C PRO A 134 18.09 -14.51 -14.82
N GLY A 135 19.04 -14.02 -15.61
CA GLY A 135 19.52 -14.78 -16.77
C GLY A 135 20.06 -13.97 -17.92
N SER A 136 21.34 -13.59 -17.84
CA SER A 136 22.21 -13.51 -19.01
C SER A 136 23.64 -13.76 -18.52
N ARG A 137 24.05 -15.03 -18.54
CA ARG A 137 25.46 -15.43 -18.48
C ARG A 137 26.15 -14.78 -19.69
N MET A 138 27.01 -13.80 -19.47
CA MET A 138 28.02 -13.44 -20.47
C MET A 138 29.13 -14.47 -20.39
N HIS A 139 29.16 -15.34 -21.40
CA HIS A 139 30.36 -16.03 -21.84
C HIS A 139 30.84 -15.20 -23.03
N GLU A 140 31.91 -14.43 -22.85
CA GLU A 140 32.59 -13.73 -23.94
C GLU A 140 33.73 -14.63 -24.47
N PRO A 141 33.93 -14.69 -25.80
CA PRO A 141 34.98 -15.46 -26.44
C PRO A 141 36.38 -14.84 -26.29
#